data_AF-A0A238GVU8-F1
#
_entry.id   AF-A0A238GVU8-F1
#
_cell.length_a   1.000
_cell.length_b   1.000
_cell.length_c   1.000
_cell.angle_alpha   90.00
_cell.angle_beta   90.00
_cell.angle_gamma   90.00
#
_symmetry.space_group_name_H-M   'P 1'
#
loop_
_entity.id
_entity.type
_entity.pdbx_description
1 polymer ?
#
loop_
_entity_poly.entity_id
_entity_poly.type
_entity_poly.pdbx_seq_one_letter_code
_entity_poly.pdbx_strand_id
1 'polypeptide(L)'
;MRIKQTSVNIIKNVKSNKGIETIQELILDNIESYNTFNQYHYNLWESSSVYPSKWLRPVLALANYFMTDEEKPHFIAMDAETQVEHILPQTPKRGSQWNADFDKEKREKWVNHIANLTLLKRKKNAKALNGDFDEKRKIYGGKDPSKVISCYDITKELYSDYRKWDEKSLQKRYDFLYEIITPILHIEGQEEKYEDDFDLE
;
A
#
# COMPACT_ATOMS: atom_id res chain seq x y z
N MET A 1 -18.92 2.20 13.63
CA MET A 1 -18.19 1.53 12.53
C MET A 1 -19.17 1.30 11.38
N ARG A 2 -19.14 2.14 10.34
CA ARG A 2 -20.22 2.32 9.34
C ARG A 2 -20.36 1.15 8.34
N ILE A 3 -19.24 0.47 8.05
CA ILE A 3 -19.21 -0.79 7.26
C ILE A 3 -20.01 -1.92 7.92
N LYS A 4 -20.12 -1.91 9.26
CA LYS A 4 -20.77 -2.99 10.01
C LYS A 4 -22.26 -3.14 9.69
N GLN A 5 -22.96 -2.02 9.43
CA GLN A 5 -24.40 -2.08 9.17
C GLN A 5 -24.68 -2.67 7.78
N THR A 6 -23.95 -2.23 6.75
CA THR A 6 -24.07 -2.76 5.39
C THR A 6 -23.71 -4.24 5.35
N SER A 7 -22.60 -4.66 5.99
CA SER A 7 -22.24 -6.07 6.08
C SER A 7 -23.33 -6.91 6.77
N VAL A 8 -23.94 -6.41 7.85
CA VAL A 8 -25.06 -7.09 8.52
C VAL A 8 -26.29 -7.18 7.60
N ASN A 9 -26.59 -6.12 6.86
CA ASN A 9 -27.71 -6.10 5.91
C ASN A 9 -27.49 -7.06 4.73
N ILE A 10 -26.26 -7.15 4.20
CA ILE A 10 -25.89 -8.13 3.17
C ILE A 10 -26.10 -9.55 3.71
N ILE A 11 -25.57 -9.86 4.89
CA ILE A 11 -25.74 -11.18 5.52
C ILE A 11 -27.22 -11.49 5.74
N LYS A 12 -28.02 -10.51 6.17
CA LYS A 12 -29.47 -10.67 6.33
C LYS A 12 -30.15 -10.98 4.99
N ASN A 13 -29.83 -10.25 3.93
CA ASN A 13 -30.39 -10.48 2.60
C ASN A 13 -30.01 -11.86 2.05
N VAL A 14 -28.77 -12.30 2.25
CA VAL A 14 -28.32 -13.67 1.89
C VAL A 14 -29.10 -14.71 2.68
N LYS A 15 -29.22 -14.56 4.01
CA LYS A 15 -29.98 -15.49 4.86
C LYS A 15 -31.47 -15.55 4.52
N SER A 16 -32.03 -14.46 4.02
CA SER A 16 -33.42 -14.38 3.55
C SER A 16 -33.59 -14.77 2.08
N ASN A 17 -32.54 -15.29 1.43
CA ASN A 17 -32.56 -15.73 0.03
C ASN A 17 -33.07 -14.65 -0.94
N LYS A 18 -32.72 -13.39 -0.69
CA LYS A 18 -33.05 -12.29 -1.61
C LYS A 18 -32.30 -12.45 -2.94
N GLY A 19 -32.87 -11.88 -4.00
CA GLY A 19 -32.25 -11.84 -5.32
C GLY A 19 -30.87 -11.18 -5.28
N ILE A 20 -29.98 -11.64 -6.15
CA ILE A 20 -28.60 -11.12 -6.26
C ILE A 20 -28.59 -9.61 -6.60
N GLU A 21 -29.54 -9.16 -7.42
CA GLU A 21 -29.72 -7.75 -7.80
C GLU A 21 -29.94 -6.86 -6.58
N THR A 22 -30.83 -7.25 -5.65
CA THR A 22 -31.07 -6.49 -4.41
C THR A 22 -29.84 -6.42 -3.51
N ILE A 23 -29.00 -7.45 -3.50
CA ILE A 23 -27.74 -7.44 -2.75
C ILE A 23 -26.73 -6.52 -3.43
N GLN A 24 -26.68 -6.55 -4.77
CA GLN A 24 -25.82 -5.70 -5.58
C GLN A 24 -26.18 -4.22 -5.41
N GLU A 25 -27.46 -3.85 -5.54
CA GLU A 25 -27.95 -2.48 -5.31
C GLU A 25 -27.54 -1.98 -3.92
N LEU A 26 -27.77 -2.77 -2.87
CA LEU A 26 -27.37 -2.42 -1.50
C LEU A 26 -25.86 -2.15 -1.39
N ILE A 27 -25.02 -2.87 -2.13
CA ILE A 27 -23.56 -2.65 -2.13
C ILE A 27 -23.22 -1.37 -2.90
N LEU A 28 -23.79 -1.18 -4.09
CA LEU A 28 -23.53 -0.02 -4.94
C LEU A 28 -23.97 1.28 -4.28
N ASP A 29 -25.19 1.33 -3.75
CA ASP A 29 -25.72 2.48 -3.01
C ASP A 29 -24.81 2.84 -1.84
N ASN A 30 -24.26 1.83 -1.17
CA ASN A 30 -23.35 2.04 -0.06
C ASN A 30 -22.00 2.62 -0.48
N ILE A 31 -21.46 2.12 -1.58
CA ILE A 31 -20.20 2.59 -2.16
C ILE A 31 -20.34 4.06 -2.56
N GLU A 32 -21.41 4.39 -3.26
CA GLU A 32 -21.74 5.75 -3.73
C GLU A 32 -21.98 6.71 -2.56
N SER A 33 -22.86 6.33 -1.62
CA SER A 33 -23.18 7.16 -0.43
C SER A 33 -21.97 7.55 0.40
N TYR A 34 -20.88 6.77 0.33
CA TYR A 34 -19.65 7.02 1.08
C TYR A 34 -18.48 7.47 0.22
N ASN A 35 -18.71 7.73 -1.07
CA ASN A 35 -17.66 8.10 -2.02
C ASN A 35 -16.43 7.17 -1.90
N THR A 36 -16.71 5.87 -1.76
CA THR A 36 -15.74 4.92 -1.20
C THR A 36 -14.49 4.84 -2.07
N PHE A 37 -14.63 4.72 -3.39
CA PHE A 37 -13.51 4.61 -4.31
C PHE A 37 -12.58 5.84 -4.25
N ASN A 38 -13.14 7.05 -4.31
CA ASN A 38 -12.35 8.29 -4.20
C ASN A 38 -11.66 8.41 -2.84
N GLN A 39 -12.32 8.01 -1.74
CA GLN A 39 -11.69 8.00 -0.43
C GLN A 39 -10.53 7.00 -0.35
N TYR A 40 -10.64 5.82 -0.98
CA TYR A 40 -9.54 4.85 -1.06
C TYR A 40 -8.40 5.35 -1.94
N HIS A 41 -8.70 5.95 -3.10
CA HIS A 41 -7.71 6.59 -3.97
C HIS A 41 -6.94 7.68 -3.20
N TYR A 42 -7.65 8.64 -2.61
CA TYR A 42 -7.05 9.69 -1.79
C TYR A 42 -6.21 9.12 -0.65
N ASN A 43 -6.73 8.14 0.10
CA ASN A 43 -6.00 7.56 1.24
C ASN A 43 -4.74 6.80 0.83
N LEU A 44 -4.72 6.19 -0.36
CA LEU A 44 -3.58 5.43 -0.87
C LEU A 44 -2.49 6.34 -1.43
N TRP A 45 -2.90 7.37 -2.17
CA TRP A 45 -2.03 8.10 -3.08
C TRP A 45 -1.77 9.54 -2.67
N GLU A 46 -2.77 10.21 -2.11
CA GLU A 46 -2.70 11.65 -1.81
C GLU A 46 -2.52 11.93 -0.31
N SER A 47 -2.90 10.98 0.54
CA SER A 47 -2.81 11.13 1.99
C SER A 47 -1.37 11.13 2.48
N SER A 48 -1.09 12.00 3.45
CA SER A 48 0.20 12.04 4.15
C SER A 48 0.50 10.77 4.97
N SER A 49 -0.49 9.91 5.23
CA SER A 49 -0.28 8.72 6.05
C SER A 49 -1.29 7.60 5.80
N VAL A 50 -0.88 6.61 5.00
CA VAL A 50 -1.66 5.38 4.80
C VAL A 50 -1.31 4.28 5.81
N TYR A 51 -0.13 4.35 6.43
CA TYR A 51 0.40 3.33 7.34
C TYR A 51 -0.57 2.82 8.43
N PRO A 52 -1.35 3.68 9.12
CA PRO A 52 -2.27 3.22 10.18
C PRO A 52 -3.44 2.37 9.67
N SER A 53 -3.68 2.35 8.36
CA SER A 53 -4.82 1.67 7.75
C SER A 53 -4.67 0.15 7.82
N LYS A 54 -5.64 -0.51 8.45
CA LYS A 54 -5.64 -1.98 8.59
C LYS A 54 -5.65 -2.72 7.24
N TRP A 55 -6.16 -2.07 6.20
CA TRP A 55 -6.25 -2.61 4.85
C TRP A 55 -4.96 -2.44 4.03
N LEU A 56 -3.99 -1.64 4.49
CA LEU A 56 -2.73 -1.42 3.78
C LEU A 56 -1.94 -2.72 3.56
N ARG A 57 -1.83 -3.55 4.60
CA ARG A 57 -1.06 -4.80 4.51
C ARG A 57 -1.65 -5.76 3.46
N PRO A 58 -2.98 -5.99 3.41
CA PRO A 58 -3.62 -6.65 2.28
C PRO A 58 -3.33 -6.01 0.92
N VAL A 59 -3.34 -4.68 0.80
CA VAL A 59 -3.03 -3.99 -0.47
C VAL A 59 -1.59 -4.22 -0.92
N LEU A 60 -0.61 -4.21 -0.01
CA LEU A 60 0.78 -4.56 -0.35
C LEU A 60 0.91 -6.04 -0.76
N ALA A 61 0.11 -6.93 -0.17
CA ALA A 61 0.07 -8.34 -0.57
C ALA A 61 -0.56 -8.51 -1.96
N LEU A 62 -1.61 -7.74 -2.25
CA LEU A 62 -2.22 -7.66 -3.57
C LEU A 62 -1.19 -7.20 -4.61
N ALA A 63 -0.51 -6.09 -4.36
CA ALA A 63 0.57 -5.62 -5.23
C ALA A 63 1.62 -6.71 -5.47
N ASN A 64 2.06 -7.42 -4.42
CA ASN A 64 3.01 -8.53 -4.57
C ASN A 64 2.50 -9.61 -5.53
N TYR A 65 1.23 -10.02 -5.43
CA TYR A 65 0.69 -11.07 -6.30
C TYR A 65 0.68 -10.69 -7.77
N PHE A 66 0.50 -9.41 -8.08
CA PHE A 66 0.40 -8.91 -9.45
C PHE A 66 1.72 -8.35 -9.99
N MET A 67 2.82 -8.47 -9.25
CA MET A 67 4.17 -8.13 -9.74
C MET A 67 4.79 -9.22 -10.63
N THR A 68 4.24 -10.43 -10.60
CA THR A 68 4.78 -11.59 -11.31
C THR A 68 3.68 -12.26 -12.09
N ASP A 69 3.97 -12.70 -13.30
CA ASP A 69 3.07 -13.54 -14.12
C ASP A 69 3.14 -15.01 -13.68
N GLU A 70 2.85 -15.25 -12.39
CA GLU A 70 2.74 -16.60 -11.83
C GLU A 70 1.29 -17.06 -11.91
N GLU A 71 1.03 -18.18 -12.58
CA GLU A 71 -0.33 -18.76 -12.67
C GLU A 71 -0.95 -19.06 -11.28
N LYS A 72 -0.10 -19.31 -10.28
CA LYS A 72 -0.49 -19.66 -8.90
C LYS A 72 0.47 -19.03 -7.89
N PRO A 73 0.31 -17.73 -7.59
CA PRO A 73 1.18 -17.08 -6.61
C PRO A 73 1.02 -17.75 -5.25
N HIS A 74 2.14 -17.87 -4.53
CA HIS A 74 2.14 -18.49 -3.20
C HIS A 74 1.35 -17.62 -2.21
N PHE A 75 0.38 -18.22 -1.51
CA PHE A 75 -0.47 -17.50 -0.56
C PHE A 75 0.35 -16.82 0.55
N ILE A 76 0.18 -15.50 0.68
CA ILE A 76 0.73 -14.69 1.76
C ILE A 76 -0.24 -14.70 2.94
N ALA A 77 0.13 -15.42 3.98
CA ALA A 77 -0.62 -15.42 5.24
C ALA A 77 -0.59 -14.03 5.91
N MET A 78 -1.76 -13.54 6.31
CA MET A 78 -1.95 -12.29 7.07
C MET A 78 -1.74 -12.50 8.57
N ASP A 79 -0.70 -13.24 8.94
CA ASP A 79 -0.35 -13.58 10.32
C ASP A 79 0.59 -12.54 10.96
N ALA A 80 1.13 -12.85 12.15
CA ALA A 80 2.08 -11.98 12.84
C ALA A 80 3.49 -11.97 12.20
N GLU A 81 3.79 -12.93 11.32
CA GLU A 81 5.08 -13.04 10.65
C GLU A 81 5.15 -12.13 9.42
N THR A 82 4.04 -11.88 8.75
CA THR A 82 3.95 -10.90 7.64
C THR A 82 3.72 -9.48 8.20
N GLN A 83 4.77 -8.66 8.21
CA GLN A 83 4.75 -7.29 8.72
C GLN A 83 4.91 -6.26 7.61
N VAL A 84 4.45 -5.03 7.87
CA VAL A 84 4.79 -3.88 7.05
C VAL A 84 6.13 -3.33 7.55
N GLU A 85 7.06 -3.09 6.62
CA GLU A 85 8.35 -2.48 6.88
C GLU A 85 8.39 -1.08 6.26
N HIS A 86 8.98 -0.14 7.01
CA HIS A 86 9.29 1.22 6.59
C HIS A 86 10.69 1.27 6.01
N ILE A 87 10.84 1.63 4.73
CA ILE A 87 12.15 1.71 4.11
C ILE A 87 12.93 2.90 4.67
N LEU A 88 12.38 4.11 4.54
CA LEU A 88 12.71 5.29 5.36
C LEU A 88 12.05 5.11 6.74
N PRO A 89 12.82 4.99 7.84
CA PRO A 89 12.26 4.69 9.16
C PRO A 89 11.42 5.82 9.74
N GLN A 90 10.41 5.47 10.55
CA GLN A 90 9.66 6.42 11.37
C GLN A 90 10.53 7.11 12.43
N THR A 91 11.65 6.53 12.84
CA THR A 91 12.58 7.12 13.82
C THR A 91 14.02 6.89 13.37
N PRO A 92 14.50 7.64 12.34
CA PRO A 92 15.86 7.47 11.84
C PRO A 92 16.87 7.80 12.95
N LYS A 93 17.99 7.07 12.98
CA LYS A 93 19.04 7.31 13.98
C LYS A 93 19.66 8.69 13.73
N ARG A 94 20.04 9.40 14.78
CA ARG A 94 20.77 10.67 14.65
C ARG A 94 22.05 10.44 13.83
N GLY A 95 22.26 11.25 12.79
CA GLY A 95 23.41 11.14 11.90
C GLY A 95 23.31 10.03 10.85
N SER A 96 22.15 9.38 10.72
CA SER A 96 21.87 8.44 9.62
C SER A 96 21.80 9.16 8.27
N GLN A 97 21.92 8.40 7.17
CA GLN A 97 21.76 8.95 5.83
C GLN A 97 20.42 9.70 5.68
N TRP A 98 19.38 9.22 6.36
CA TRP A 98 18.03 9.75 6.29
C TRP A 98 17.93 11.22 6.71
N ASN A 99 18.77 11.64 7.66
CA ASN A 99 18.82 13.04 8.11
C ASN A 99 19.48 13.98 7.09
N ALA A 100 20.29 13.44 6.18
CA ALA A 100 20.93 14.20 5.10
C ALA A 100 20.06 14.21 3.84
N ASP A 101 19.41 13.10 3.54
CA ASP A 101 18.64 12.91 2.30
C ASP A 101 17.22 13.51 2.38
N PHE A 102 16.65 13.63 3.59
CA PHE A 102 15.29 14.13 3.80
C PHE A 102 15.26 15.24 4.84
N ASP A 103 14.80 16.42 4.41
CA ASP A 103 14.36 17.46 5.33
C ASP A 103 13.05 17.06 6.04
N LYS A 104 12.59 17.92 6.94
CA LYS A 104 11.40 17.66 7.76
C LYS A 104 10.15 17.47 6.90
N GLU A 105 9.94 18.33 5.90
CA GLU A 105 8.74 18.34 5.06
C GLU A 105 8.68 17.08 4.18
N LYS A 106 9.79 16.76 3.50
CA LYS A 106 9.90 15.55 2.69
C LYS A 106 9.72 14.29 3.53
N ARG A 107 10.28 14.27 4.73
CA ARG A 107 10.11 13.14 5.63
C ARG A 107 8.66 12.98 6.08
N GLU A 108 7.98 14.06 6.44
CA GLU A 108 6.55 14.03 6.80
C GLU A 108 5.69 13.54 5.63
N LYS A 109 5.99 13.96 4.40
CA LYS A 109 5.34 13.50 3.18
C LYS A 109 5.52 12.00 2.94
N TRP A 110 6.77 11.52 3.00
CA TRP A 110 7.11 10.20 2.46
C TRP A 110 7.10 9.06 3.50
N VAL A 111 7.31 9.36 4.79
CA VAL A 111 7.56 8.30 5.79
C VAL A 111 6.41 7.29 5.91
N ASN A 112 5.16 7.73 5.87
CA ASN A 112 3.99 6.86 5.98
C ASN A 112 3.27 6.65 4.63
N HIS A 113 3.90 7.08 3.54
CA HIS A 113 3.37 6.96 2.19
C HIS A 113 3.54 5.53 1.67
N ILE A 114 2.60 4.99 0.87
CA ILE A 114 2.64 3.59 0.40
C ILE A 114 3.95 3.24 -0.34
N ALA A 115 4.47 4.18 -1.12
CA ALA A 115 5.75 4.06 -1.82
C ALA A 115 6.93 3.73 -0.87
N ASN A 116 6.88 4.17 0.39
CA ASN A 116 7.91 3.89 1.38
C ASN A 116 7.70 2.57 2.16
N LEU A 117 6.64 1.83 1.84
CA LEU A 117 6.22 0.65 2.58
C LEU A 117 6.41 -0.62 1.75
N THR A 118 6.72 -1.71 2.43
CA THR A 118 6.88 -3.05 1.83
C THR A 118 6.43 -4.12 2.81
N LEU A 119 6.24 -5.35 2.33
CA LEU A 119 6.06 -6.50 3.21
C LEU A 119 7.42 -7.06 3.63
N LEU A 120 7.55 -7.50 4.87
CA LEU A 120 8.76 -8.17 5.31
C LEU A 120 8.46 -9.17 6.42
N LYS A 121 9.17 -10.30 6.42
CA LYS A 121 9.03 -11.28 7.50
C LYS A 121 9.58 -10.72 8.81
N ARG A 122 8.87 -10.92 9.91
CA ARG A 122 9.20 -10.40 11.26
C ARG A 122 10.67 -10.50 11.62
N LYS A 123 11.29 -11.67 11.40
CA LYS A 123 12.73 -11.88 11.69
C LYS A 123 13.66 -10.98 10.86
N LYS A 124 13.34 -10.72 9.59
CA LYS A 124 14.09 -9.78 8.75
C LYS A 124 13.81 -8.33 9.14
N ASN A 125 12.55 -8.02 9.45
CA ASN A 125 12.14 -6.69 9.90
C ASN A 125 12.88 -6.26 11.18
N ALA A 126 12.95 -7.15 12.16
CA ALA A 126 13.71 -6.96 13.40
C ALA A 126 15.23 -6.81 13.20
N LYS A 127 15.77 -7.15 12.02
CA LYS A 127 17.17 -6.88 11.66
C LYS A 127 17.34 -5.54 10.93
N ALA A 128 16.36 -5.17 10.10
CA ALA A 128 16.39 -3.95 9.30
C ALA A 128 16.23 -2.70 10.18
N LEU A 129 15.26 -2.71 11.10
CA LEU A 129 15.02 -1.66 12.10
C LEU A 129 15.13 -0.24 11.51
N ASN A 130 15.91 0.63 12.15
CA ASN A 130 16.18 1.99 11.71
C ASN A 130 17.53 2.10 10.96
N GLY A 131 17.97 1.02 10.31
CA GLY A 131 19.19 1.00 9.51
C GLY A 131 19.11 1.92 8.29
N ASP A 132 20.27 2.24 7.74
CA ASP A 132 20.37 2.96 6.47
C ASP A 132 19.93 2.07 5.31
N PHE A 133 19.57 2.67 4.18
CA PHE A 133 19.02 1.91 3.05
C PHE A 133 19.97 0.80 2.59
N ASP A 134 21.27 1.07 2.52
CA ASP A 134 22.24 0.06 2.08
C ASP A 134 22.30 -1.16 3.01
N GLU A 135 22.09 -0.97 4.31
CA GLU A 135 22.02 -2.05 5.29
C GLU A 135 20.71 -2.84 5.12
N LYS A 136 19.58 -2.14 5.08
CA LYS A 136 18.24 -2.72 4.85
C LYS A 136 18.19 -3.50 3.55
N ARG A 137 18.71 -2.92 2.47
CA ARG A 137 18.79 -3.51 1.14
C ARG A 137 19.58 -4.82 1.14
N LYS A 138 20.69 -4.91 1.87
CA LYS A 138 21.44 -6.17 2.02
C LYS A 138 20.59 -7.24 2.73
N ILE A 139 19.83 -6.87 3.75
CA ILE A 139 18.91 -7.79 4.46
C ILE A 139 17.80 -8.28 3.52
N TYR A 140 17.24 -7.40 2.69
CA TYR A 140 16.21 -7.75 1.70
C TYR A 140 16.76 -8.75 0.69
N GLY A 141 17.97 -8.51 0.19
CA GLY A 141 18.68 -9.36 -0.77
C GLY A 141 19.29 -10.63 -0.20
N GLY A 142 19.19 -10.89 1.11
CA GLY A 142 19.82 -12.04 1.74
C GLY A 142 21.35 -11.98 1.75
N LYS A 143 21.95 -10.80 1.70
CA LYS A 143 23.40 -10.60 1.89
C LYS A 143 23.78 -10.46 3.36
N ASP A 144 22.80 -10.53 4.27
CA ASP A 144 23.02 -10.68 5.71
C ASP A 144 23.33 -12.15 6.06
N PRO A 145 23.72 -12.48 7.31
CA PRO A 145 24.00 -13.86 7.72
C PRO A 145 22.85 -14.85 7.48
N SER A 146 21.62 -14.39 7.23
CA SER A 146 20.51 -15.28 6.84
C SER A 146 20.69 -15.95 5.49
N LYS A 147 21.47 -15.36 4.56
CA LYS A 147 21.71 -15.87 3.20
C LYS A 147 20.46 -16.18 2.36
N VAL A 148 19.29 -15.69 2.77
CA VAL A 148 18.00 -15.96 2.12
C VAL A 148 17.38 -14.63 1.70
N ILE A 149 16.98 -14.49 0.44
CA ILE A 149 16.29 -13.30 -0.08
C ILE A 149 14.88 -13.15 0.56
N SER A 150 14.31 -11.94 0.56
CA SER A 150 12.89 -11.77 0.92
C SER A 150 12.02 -12.69 0.07
N CYS A 151 10.99 -13.29 0.68
CA CYS A 151 10.01 -14.08 -0.06
C CYS A 151 9.02 -13.22 -0.84
N TYR A 152 8.94 -11.91 -0.55
CA TYR A 152 8.02 -10.98 -1.20
C TYR A 152 8.71 -10.23 -2.34
N ASP A 153 8.18 -10.37 -3.55
CA ASP A 153 8.63 -9.71 -4.77
C ASP A 153 8.64 -8.18 -4.64
N ILE A 154 7.64 -7.61 -3.95
CA ILE A 154 7.56 -6.18 -3.65
C ILE A 154 8.72 -5.65 -2.79
N THR A 155 9.44 -6.55 -2.11
CA THR A 155 10.70 -6.25 -1.42
C THR A 155 11.92 -6.66 -2.23
N LYS A 156 11.84 -7.72 -3.05
CA LYS A 156 12.94 -8.13 -3.94
C LYS A 156 13.28 -7.00 -4.92
N GLU A 157 12.27 -6.31 -5.44
CA GLU A 157 12.41 -5.14 -6.31
C GLU A 157 13.23 -4.00 -5.65
N LEU A 158 13.03 -3.74 -4.35
CA LEU A 158 13.86 -2.78 -3.59
C LEU A 158 15.35 -3.14 -3.62
N TYR A 159 15.66 -4.44 -3.59
CA TYR A 159 17.02 -4.93 -3.62
C TYR A 159 17.63 -4.91 -5.03
N SER A 160 16.87 -5.32 -6.05
CA SER A 160 17.35 -5.40 -7.42
C SER A 160 17.51 -4.03 -8.06
N ASP A 161 16.50 -3.17 -7.92
CA ASP A 161 16.27 -2.05 -8.85
C ASP A 161 16.71 -0.70 -8.29
N TYR A 162 16.92 -0.61 -6.97
CA TYR A 162 17.39 0.60 -6.31
C TYR A 162 18.80 0.43 -5.78
N ARG A 163 19.56 1.51 -5.86
CA ARG A 163 20.91 1.63 -5.29
C ARG A 163 20.99 2.68 -4.19
N LYS A 164 19.98 3.56 -4.10
CA LYS A 164 19.79 4.58 -3.08
C LYS A 164 18.30 4.71 -2.79
N TRP A 165 17.94 5.37 -1.70
CA TRP A 165 16.55 5.62 -1.33
C TRP A 165 16.34 7.10 -1.04
N ASP A 166 16.16 7.85 -2.11
CA ASP A 166 15.88 9.28 -2.11
C ASP A 166 14.46 9.56 -2.63
N GLU A 167 14.08 10.84 -2.66
CA GLU A 167 12.77 11.26 -3.17
C GLU A 167 12.51 10.81 -4.62
N LYS A 168 13.54 10.75 -5.47
CA LYS A 168 13.41 10.23 -6.84
C LYS A 168 13.05 8.75 -6.86
N SER A 169 13.66 7.97 -5.95
CA SER A 169 13.39 6.54 -5.78
C SER A 169 11.97 6.31 -5.26
N LEU A 170 11.52 7.14 -4.32
CA LEU A 170 10.15 7.12 -3.79
C LEU A 170 9.12 7.46 -4.86
N GLN A 171 9.36 8.49 -5.68
CA GLN A 171 8.46 8.83 -6.79
C GLN A 171 8.40 7.70 -7.83
N LYS A 172 9.56 7.14 -8.22
CA LYS A 172 9.58 6.00 -9.15
C LYS A 172 8.76 4.82 -8.60
N ARG A 173 8.88 4.53 -7.31
CA ARG A 173 8.11 3.45 -6.68
C ARG A 173 6.63 3.81 -6.52
N TYR A 174 6.30 5.08 -6.30
CA TYR A 174 4.93 5.57 -6.33
C TYR A 174 4.29 5.20 -7.68
N ASP A 175 4.91 5.61 -8.78
CA ASP A 175 4.37 5.41 -10.13
C ASP A 175 4.19 3.91 -10.42
N PHE A 176 5.21 3.11 -10.08
CA PHE A 176 5.16 1.65 -10.21
C PHE A 176 4.01 1.01 -9.44
N LEU A 177 3.84 1.36 -8.15
CA LEU A 177 2.76 0.82 -7.35
C LEU A 177 1.40 1.33 -7.81
N TYR A 178 1.32 2.56 -8.30
CA TYR A 178 0.09 3.14 -8.84
C TYR A 178 -0.41 2.34 -10.04
N GLU A 179 0.46 2.06 -11.01
CA GLU A 179 0.11 1.29 -12.21
C GLU A 179 -0.31 -0.15 -11.89
N ILE A 180 0.21 -0.74 -10.82
CA ILE A 180 -0.20 -2.08 -10.40
C ILE A 180 -1.52 -2.02 -9.63
N ILE A 181 -1.58 -1.23 -8.54
CA ILE A 181 -2.66 -1.31 -7.55
C ILE A 181 -3.96 -0.68 -8.06
N THR A 182 -3.86 0.47 -8.75
CA THR A 182 -5.04 1.26 -9.11
C THR A 182 -5.98 0.52 -10.06
N PRO A 183 -5.51 -0.13 -11.14
CA PRO A 183 -6.39 -0.92 -12.01
C PRO A 183 -7.00 -2.13 -11.31
N ILE A 184 -6.25 -2.82 -10.44
CA ILE A 184 -6.73 -4.01 -9.73
C ILE A 184 -7.86 -3.66 -8.77
N LEU A 185 -7.74 -2.53 -8.09
CA LEU A 185 -8.76 -2.07 -7.13
C LEU A 185 -9.89 -1.29 -7.81
N HIS A 186 -9.77 -0.98 -9.11
CA HIS A 186 -10.70 -0.13 -9.85
C HIS A 186 -10.96 1.20 -9.13
N ILE A 187 -9.90 1.80 -8.58
CA ILE A 187 -9.94 3.10 -7.88
C ILE A 187 -9.39 4.23 -8.73
N GLU A 188 -9.30 4.04 -10.06
CA GLU A 188 -8.96 5.10 -11.00
C GLU A 188 -9.82 6.30 -10.66
N GLY A 189 -9.19 7.44 -10.34
CA GLY A 189 -9.88 8.62 -9.84
C GLY A 189 -11.10 8.87 -10.70
N GLN A 190 -12.29 8.66 -10.14
CA GLN A 190 -13.52 8.98 -10.84
C GLN A 190 -13.51 10.50 -10.87
N GLU A 191 -12.94 11.07 -11.93
CA GLU A 191 -12.93 12.51 -12.15
C GLU A 191 -14.35 12.99 -11.88
N GLU A 192 -14.53 13.79 -10.83
CA GLU A 192 -15.67 14.68 -10.78
C GLU A 192 -15.56 15.47 -12.07
N LYS A 193 -16.45 15.16 -13.03
CA LYS A 193 -16.73 16.08 -14.13
C LYS A 193 -17.20 17.36 -13.46
N TYR A 194 -16.28 18.26 -13.18
CA TYR A 194 -16.63 19.67 -13.04
C TYR A 194 -17.16 20.05 -14.42
N GLU A 195 -18.49 20.05 -14.55
CA GLU A 195 -19.15 20.83 -15.58
C GLU A 195 -18.70 22.28 -15.34
N ASP A 196 -17.70 22.71 -16.11
CA ASP A 196 -17.43 24.12 -16.34
C ASP A 196 -18.64 24.69 -17.10
N ASP A 197 -19.75 24.90 -16.40
CA ASP A 197 -20.76 25.88 -16.78
C ASP A 197 -20.16 27.28 -16.51
N PHE A 198 -19.17 27.63 -17.32
CA PHE A 198 -18.93 29.02 -17.67
C PHE A 198 -19.79 29.33 -18.89
N ASP A 199 -21.08 29.53 -18.63
CA ASP A 199 -21.93 30.34 -19.50
C ASP A 199 -21.34 31.76 -19.51
N LEU A 200 -20.55 32.05 -20.54
CA LEU A 200 -20.23 33.41 -20.94
C LEU A 200 -21.36 33.89 -21.86
N GLU A 201 -22.37 34.52 -21.26
CA GLU A 201 -23.17 35.55 -21.94
C GLU A 201 -22.40 36.88 -22.01
#